data_AF-A0A955WU26-F1
#
_entry.id   AF-A0A955WU26-F1
#
_cell.length_a   1.000
_cell.length_b   1.000
_cell.length_c   1.000
_cell.angle_alpha   90.00
_cell.angle_beta   90.00
_cell.angle_gamma   90.00
#
_symmetry.space_group_name_H-M   'P 1'
#
loop_
_entity.id
_entity.type
_entity.pdbx_description
1 polymer ?
#
loop_
_entity_poly.entity_id
_entity_poly.type
_entity_poly.pdbx_seq_one_letter_code
_entity_poly.pdbx_strand_id
1 'polypeptide(L)' 'MIGALTLATLTGGLITHWAVEAHRHQRTLRRIPLRIHVNGTRGKSSVTRLIAAGLRAGGRATCAKTTGT' A
#
# COMPACT_ATOMS: atom_id res chain seq x y z
N MET A 1 -2.78 -41.90 -1.00
CA MET A 1 -3.93 -41.26 -0.31
C MET A 1 -3.49 -40.22 0.71
N ILE A 2 -2.63 -40.55 1.67
CA ILE A 2 -2.14 -39.61 2.70
C ILE A 2 -1.44 -38.37 2.09
N GLY A 3 -0.54 -38.55 1.12
CA GLY A 3 0.17 -37.44 0.48
C GLY A 3 -0.73 -36.44 -0.27
N ALA A 4 -1.83 -36.91 -0.88
CA ALA A 4 -2.79 -36.04 -1.56
C ALA A 4 -3.58 -35.20 -0.55
N LEU A 5 -3.95 -35.78 0.59
CA LEU A 5 -4.61 -35.05 1.68
C LEU A 5 -3.70 -33.97 2.28
N THR A 6 -2.43 -34.27 2.52
CA THR A 6 -1.47 -33.28 3.06
C THR A 6 -1.23 -32.11 2.11
N LEU A 7 -1.18 -32.37 0.81
CA LEU A 7 -1.06 -31.31 -0.21
C LEU A 7 -2.31 -30.42 -0.23
N ALA A 8 -3.50 -31.03 -0.18
CA ALA A 8 -4.77 -30.30 -0.19
C ALA A 8 -4.92 -29.40 1.05
N THR A 9 -4.58 -29.89 2.24
CA THR A 9 -4.68 -29.10 3.49
C THR A 9 -3.68 -27.95 3.53
N LEU A 10 -2.43 -28.17 3.14
CA LEU A 10 -1.41 -27.11 3.08
C LEU A 10 -1.79 -26.04 2.06
N THR A 11 -2.22 -26.45 0.87
CA THR A 11 -2.62 -25.52 -0.19
C THR A 11 -3.86 -24.72 0.22
N GLY A 12 -4.86 -25.38 0.80
CA GLY A 12 -6.05 -24.69 1.34
C GLY A 12 -5.69 -23.71 2.46
N GLY A 13 -4.78 -24.10 3.35
CA GLY A 13 -4.25 -23.22 4.40
C GLY A 13 -3.54 -21.99 3.84
N LEU A 14 -2.71 -22.16 2.81
CA LEU A 14 -2.03 -21.04 2.14
C LEU A 14 -3.02 -20.11 1.44
N ILE A 15 -4.01 -20.64 0.73
CA ILE A 15 -5.03 -19.86 0.04
C ILE A 15 -5.85 -19.04 1.03
N THR A 16 -6.29 -19.65 2.13
CA THR A 16 -7.07 -18.96 3.17
C THR A 16 -6.25 -17.87 3.85
N HIS A 17 -5.00 -18.14 4.20
CA HIS A 17 -4.09 -17.14 4.75
C HIS A 17 -3.91 -15.96 3.80
N TRP A 18 -3.66 -16.23 2.51
CA TRP A 18 -3.48 -15.19 1.50
C TRP A 18 -4.74 -14.36 1.27
N ALA A 19 -5.92 -14.99 1.27
CA ALA A 19 -7.20 -14.29 1.16
C ALA A 19 -7.44 -13.34 2.34
N VAL A 20 -7.11 -13.76 3.57
CA VAL A 20 -7.21 -12.92 4.78
C VAL A 20 -6.24 -11.74 4.70
N GLU A 21 -5.00 -11.98 4.28
CA GLU A 21 -3.99 -10.93 4.10
C GLU A 21 -4.40 -9.91 3.04
N ALA A 22 -4.87 -10.38 1.88
CA ALA A 22 -5.36 -9.52 0.80
C ALA A 22 -6.53 -8.64 1.29
N HIS A 23 -7.48 -9.22 2.03
CA HIS A 23 -8.61 -8.45 2.58
C HIS A 23 -8.17 -7.39 3.59
N ARG A 24 -7.23 -7.73 4.49
CA ARG A 24 -6.63 -6.79 5.45
C ARG A 24 -5.88 -5.67 4.73
N HIS A 25 -5.08 -6.00 3.72
CA HIS A 25 -4.36 -5.03 2.91
C HIS A 25 -5.31 -4.06 2.22
N GLN A 26 -6.37 -4.56 1.58
CA GLN A 26 -7.38 -3.72 0.93
C GLN A 26 -8.09 -2.79 1.93
N ARG A 27 -8.40 -3.27 3.14
CA ARG A 27 -8.95 -2.43 4.21
C ARG A 27 -7.99 -1.31 4.61
N THR A 28 -6.69 -1.60 4.72
CA THR A 28 -5.67 -0.59 5.02
C THR A 28 -5.55 0.44 3.89
N LEU A 29 -5.54 0.01 2.63
CA LEU A 29 -5.50 0.94 1.50
C LEU A 29 -6.72 1.87 1.50
N ARG A 30 -7.92 1.37 1.82
CA ARG A 30 -9.14 2.18 1.94
C ARG A 30 -9.06 3.26 3.03
N ARG A 31 -8.19 3.12 4.03
CA ARG A 31 -7.93 4.15 5.06
C ARG A 31 -7.11 5.34 4.56
N ILE A 32 -6.60 5.30 3.32
CA ILE A 32 -5.86 6.40 2.69
C ILE A 32 -6.79 7.07 1.66
N PRO A 33 -7.68 8.00 2.07
CA PRO A 33 -8.70 8.56 1.20
C PRO A 33 -8.12 9.56 0.18
N LEU A 34 -7.01 10.23 0.53
CA LEU A 34 -6.36 11.22 -0.32
C LEU A 34 -5.06 10.63 -0.88
N ARG A 35 -4.98 10.51 -2.21
CA ARG A 35 -3.80 10.02 -2.92
C ARG A 35 -3.43 11.05 -4.00
N ILE A 36 -2.24 11.63 -3.88
CA ILE A 36 -1.76 12.68 -4.80
C ILE A 36 -0.61 12.10 -5.62
N HIS A 37 -0.78 12.05 -6.94
CA HIS A 37 0.27 11.68 -7.87
C HIS A 37 0.88 12.94 -8.49
N VAL A 38 2.19 13.14 -8.29
CA VAL A 38 2.93 14.27 -8.86
C VAL A 38 3.72 13.78 -10.06
N ASN A 39 3.33 14.25 -11.25
CA ASN A 39 3.98 13.92 -12.52
C ASN A 39 4.65 15.16 -13.15
N GLY A 40 5.53 14.96 -14.13
CA GLY A 40 6.22 16.03 -14.87
C GLY A 40 7.67 15.70 -15.20
N THR A 41 8.37 16.58 -15.92
CA THR A 41 9.78 16.39 -16.29
C THR A 41 10.73 16.86 -15.19
N ARG A 42 10.51 18.04 -14.62
CA ARG A 42 11.35 18.66 -13.57
C ARG A 42 10.55 19.00 -12.32
N GLY A 43 11.23 19.11 -11.17
CA GLY A 43 10.63 19.65 -9.94
C GLY A 43 9.68 18.72 -9.16
N LYS A 44 9.37 17.51 -9.66
CA LYS A 44 8.47 16.55 -8.99
C LYS A 44 8.82 16.30 -7.52
N SER A 45 10.08 15.99 -7.20
CA SER A 45 10.52 15.72 -5.82
C SER A 45 10.37 16.94 -4.90
N SER A 46 10.59 18.15 -5.40
CA SER A 46 10.39 19.39 -4.63
C SER A 46 8.91 19.66 -4.41
N VAL A 47 8.07 19.54 -5.44
CA VAL A 47 6.62 19.73 -5.35
C VAL A 47 6.00 18.70 -4.39
N THR A 48 6.36 17.42 -4.49
CA THR A 48 5.89 16.37 -3.59
C THR A 48 6.23 16.69 -2.13
N ARG A 49 7.43 17.20 -1.84
CA ARG A 49 7.83 17.59 -0.48
C ARG A 49 7.02 18.78 0.04
N LEU A 50 6.78 19.80 -0.78
CA LEU A 50 5.96 20.96 -0.42
C LEU A 50 4.52 20.57 -0.13
N ILE A 51 3.91 19.75 -0.99
CA ILE A 51 2.55 19.22 -0.76
C ILE A 51 2.50 18.44 0.55
N ALA A 52 3.48 17.57 0.79
CA ALA A 52 3.53 16.78 2.01
C ALA A 52 3.72 17.63 3.27
N ALA A 53 4.55 18.67 3.21
CA ALA A 53 4.73 19.63 4.31
C ALA A 53 3.44 20.40 4.60
N GLY A 54 2.76 20.90 3.57
CA GLY A 54 1.48 21.59 3.71
C GLY A 54 0.39 20.71 4.32
N LEU A 55 0.26 19.46 3.85
CA LEU A 55 -0.71 18.52 4.43
C LEU A 55 -0.42 18.20 5.90
N ARG A 56 0.85 18.01 6.27
CA ARG A 56 1.24 17.80 7.67
C ARG A 56 0.98 19.02 8.54
N ALA A 57 1.29 20.22 8.05
CA ALA A 57 0.98 21.47 8.74
C ALA A 57 -0.54 21.65 8.95
N GLY A 58 -1.36 21.16 8.01
CA GLY A 58 -2.82 21.08 8.14
C GLY A 58 -3.34 19.91 9.01
N GLY A 59 -2.49 19.24 9.80
CA GLY A 59 -2.88 18.16 10.72
C GLY A 59 -3.16 16.81 10.05
N ARG A 60 -2.82 16.62 8.77
CA ARG A 60 -3.06 15.36 8.05
C ARG A 60 -1.84 14.45 8.13
N ALA A 61 -2.02 13.25 8.67
CA ALA A 61 -1.02 12.19 8.61
C ALA A 61 -0.69 11.87 7.13
N THR A 62 0.53 12.20 6.70
CA THR A 62 0.92 12.19 5.28
C THR A 62 2.22 11.43 5.07
N CYS A 63 2.19 10.45 4.18
CA CYS A 63 3.37 9.81 3.62
C CYS A 63 3.68 10.41 2.25
N ALA A 64 4.96 10.62 1.94
CA ALA A 64 5.40 11.16 0.67
C ALA A 64 6.56 10.32 0.15
N LYS A 65 6.39 9.74 -1.05
CA LYS A 65 7.42 8.99 -1.74
C LYS A 65 7.92 9.81 -2.93
N THR A 66 9.23 10.01 -3.00
CA THR A 66 9.91 10.59 -4.15
C THR A 66 10.82 9.53 -4.79
N THR A 67 11.05 9.68 -6.09
CA THR A 67 11.95 8.82 -6.89
C THR A 67 12.84 9.72 -7.72
N GLY A 68 14.15 9.62 -7.56
CA GLY A 68 15.12 10.58 -8.10
C GLY A 68 15.32 11.81 -7.21
N THR A 69 16.39 12.57 -7.47
CA THR A 69 16.75 13.81 -6.77
C THR A 69 15.83 14.97 -7.13
#